data_AF-A0A2T2QZX2-F1
#
_entry.id   AF-A0A2T2QZX2-F1
#
_cell.length_a   1.000
_cell.length_b   1.000
_cell.length_c   1.000
_cell.angle_alpha   90.00
_cell.angle_beta   90.00
_cell.angle_gamma   90.00
#
_symmetry.space_group_name_H-M   'P 1'
#
loop_
_entity.id
_entity.type
_entity.pdbx_description
1 polymer ?
#
loop_
_entity_poly.entity_id
_entity_poly.type
_entity_poly.pdbx_seq_one_letter_code
_entity_poly.pdbx_strand_id
1 'polypeptide(L)'
;MINISHIRKRSGEVVPFEAAKIRKAIRGAYLDAKGSVNQVNVEDLTKKAVQHLEDRYEKKKEDKVPSVEDVQNIVEATLMEEDFHDVAKSYIIYRYEHQKERKKKKEQAAKKVEEEGIKVTKRSGKKESFSEEKLRTSIKKFAEGLENIDVERLVKQCRAELYEGIKTEDIQEALVLVTR
;
A
#
# COMPACT_ATOMS: atom_id res chain seq x y z
N MET A 1 -25.81 3.17 23.73
CA MET A 1 -24.99 2.19 23.00
C MET A 1 -24.99 2.53 21.52
N ILE A 2 -23.87 3.06 21.05
CA ILE A 2 -23.58 3.19 19.62
C ILE A 2 -23.19 1.82 19.07
N ASN A 3 -23.54 1.53 17.82
CA ASN A 3 -23.02 0.37 17.09
C ASN A 3 -22.03 0.85 16.03
N ILE A 4 -20.81 0.30 16.05
CA ILE A 4 -19.79 0.60 15.04
C ILE A 4 -20.13 -0.15 13.74
N SER A 5 -20.68 0.56 12.77
CA SER A 5 -21.03 -0.01 11.46
C SER A 5 -19.91 0.05 10.42
N HIS A 6 -18.97 1.00 10.57
CA HIS A 6 -17.93 1.27 9.58
C HIS A 6 -16.58 1.50 10.25
N ILE A 7 -15.51 1.24 9.49
CA ILE A 7 -14.13 1.42 9.90
C ILE A 7 -13.32 2.08 8.77
N ARG A 8 -12.44 3.01 9.14
CA ARG A 8 -11.53 3.69 8.22
C ARG A 8 -10.22 2.91 8.10
N LYS A 9 -9.92 2.38 6.92
CA LYS A 9 -8.65 1.73 6.60
C LYS A 9 -7.51 2.74 6.58
N ARG A 10 -6.28 2.24 6.68
CA ARG A 10 -5.05 3.04 6.53
C ARG A 10 -4.90 3.74 5.18
N SER A 11 -5.64 3.30 4.15
CA SER A 11 -5.72 3.98 2.85
C SER A 11 -6.62 5.21 2.87
N GLY A 12 -7.39 5.44 3.93
CA GLY A 12 -8.46 6.43 4.00
C GLY A 12 -9.84 5.90 3.60
N GLU A 13 -9.90 4.73 2.96
CA GLU A 13 -11.15 4.08 2.56
C GLU A 13 -11.99 3.69 3.78
N VAL A 14 -13.29 4.03 3.75
CA VAL A 14 -14.26 3.61 4.78
C VAL A 14 -14.99 2.37 4.30
N VAL A 15 -14.96 1.30 5.10
CA VAL A 15 -15.59 0.02 4.78
C VAL A 15 -16.46 -0.47 5.93
N PRO A 16 -17.36 -1.44 5.70
CA PRO A 16 -18.12 -2.07 6.78
C PRO A 16 -17.21 -2.64 7.87
N PHE A 17 -17.60 -2.44 9.12
CA PHE A 17 -16.93 -3.02 10.29
C PHE A 17 -17.26 -4.51 10.40
N GLU A 18 -16.26 -5.33 10.66
CA GLU A 18 -16.40 -6.78 10.79
C GLU A 18 -15.68 -7.28 12.05
N ALA A 19 -16.43 -7.53 13.14
CA ALA A 19 -15.88 -8.05 14.39
C ALA A 19 -15.13 -9.39 14.21
N ALA A 20 -15.50 -10.18 13.20
CA ALA A 20 -14.80 -11.41 12.83
C ALA A 20 -13.31 -11.21 12.52
N LYS A 21 -12.92 -10.03 12.01
CA LYS A 21 -11.51 -9.69 11.75
C LYS A 21 -10.73 -9.48 13.05
N ILE A 22 -11.36 -8.88 14.06
CA ILE A 22 -10.79 -8.75 15.41
C ILE A 22 -10.59 -10.13 16.02
N ARG A 23 -11.65 -10.95 16.00
CA ARG A 23 -11.61 -12.33 16.52
C ARG A 23 -10.48 -13.15 15.91
N LYS A 24 -10.31 -13.07 14.58
CA LYS A 24 -9.25 -13.79 13.87
C LYS A 24 -7.86 -13.33 14.33
N ALA A 25 -7.67 -12.02 14.52
CA ALA A 25 -6.40 -11.45 14.96
C ALA A 25 -6.08 -11.84 16.42
N ILE A 26 -7.04 -11.76 17.33
CA ILE A 26 -6.89 -12.21 18.73
C ILE A 26 -6.56 -13.71 18.76
N ARG A 27 -7.31 -14.53 18.00
CA ARG A 27 -7.07 -15.98 17.90
C ARG A 27 -5.65 -16.29 17.42
N GLY A 28 -5.16 -15.57 16.41
CA GLY A 28 -3.79 -15.71 15.91
C GLY A 28 -2.75 -15.40 16.98
N ALA A 29 -2.90 -14.26 17.66
CA ALA A 29 -2.01 -13.88 18.75
C ALA A 29 -1.99 -14.90 19.90
N TYR A 30 -3.14 -15.48 20.26
CA TYR A 30 -3.22 -16.56 21.24
C TYR A 30 -2.49 -17.81 20.78
N LEU A 31 -2.70 -18.22 19.52
CA LEU A 31 -2.05 -19.41 18.98
C LEU A 31 -0.53 -19.24 18.99
N ASP A 32 -0.05 -18.06 18.61
CA ASP A 32 1.39 -17.75 18.58
C ASP A 32 1.99 -17.67 19.99
N ALA A 33 1.24 -17.16 20.98
CA ALA A 33 1.71 -17.03 22.36
C ALA A 33 1.63 -18.33 23.17
N LYS A 34 0.52 -19.08 23.04
CA LYS A 34 0.15 -20.20 23.92
C LYS A 34 0.14 -21.56 23.22
N GLY A 35 0.27 -21.60 21.89
CA GLY A 35 0.19 -22.84 21.09
C GLY A 35 -1.21 -23.45 20.98
N SER A 36 -2.21 -22.94 21.71
CA SER A 36 -3.60 -23.37 21.61
C SER A 36 -4.56 -22.28 22.07
N VAL A 37 -5.83 -22.40 21.69
CA VAL A 37 -6.92 -21.48 22.07
C VAL A 37 -7.96 -22.13 22.99
N ASN A 38 -7.70 -23.35 23.46
CA ASN A 38 -8.68 -24.15 24.21
C ASN A 38 -8.94 -23.61 25.62
N GLN A 39 -8.01 -22.80 26.15
CA GLN A 39 -8.06 -22.26 27.50
C GLN A 39 -8.72 -20.87 27.56
N VAL A 40 -9.25 -20.35 26.45
CA VAL A 40 -9.83 -19.01 26.39
C VAL A 40 -11.09 -18.97 25.54
N ASN A 41 -12.06 -18.16 25.96
CA ASN A 41 -13.15 -17.76 25.09
C ASN A 41 -12.77 -16.52 24.27
N VAL A 42 -12.20 -16.74 23.08
CA VAL A 42 -11.82 -15.65 22.16
C VAL A 42 -13.03 -14.80 21.73
N GLU A 43 -14.23 -15.38 21.70
CA GLU A 43 -15.44 -14.66 21.35
C GLU A 43 -15.79 -13.61 22.42
N ASP A 44 -15.62 -13.95 23.69
CA ASP A 44 -15.87 -13.02 24.79
C ASP A 44 -14.87 -11.87 24.80
N LEU A 45 -13.58 -12.13 24.56
CA LEU A 45 -12.58 -11.09 24.39
C LEU A 45 -12.86 -10.18 23.19
N THR A 46 -13.37 -10.76 22.10
CA THR A 46 -13.77 -9.97 20.93
C THR A 46 -14.93 -9.04 21.28
N LYS A 47 -15.94 -9.54 22.01
CA LYS A 47 -17.08 -8.73 22.47
C LYS A 47 -16.63 -7.60 23.40
N LYS A 48 -15.75 -7.88 24.37
CA LYS A 48 -15.18 -6.85 25.25
C LYS A 48 -14.45 -5.77 24.46
N ALA A 49 -13.60 -6.16 23.51
CA ALA A 49 -12.90 -5.20 22.66
C ALA A 49 -13.85 -4.34 21.81
N VAL A 50 -14.91 -4.93 21.26
CA VAL A 50 -15.95 -4.19 20.54
C VAL A 50 -16.69 -3.21 21.47
N GLN A 51 -17.04 -3.65 22.67
CA GLN A 51 -17.72 -2.81 23.65
C GLN A 51 -16.83 -1.63 24.09
N HIS A 52 -15.55 -1.85 24.38
CA HIS A 52 -14.62 -0.77 24.70
C HIS A 52 -14.46 0.22 23.54
N LEU A 53 -14.50 -0.27 22.29
CA LEU A 53 -14.49 0.58 21.12
C LEU A 53 -15.77 1.41 21.03
N GLU A 54 -16.94 0.81 21.23
CA GLU A 54 -18.23 1.49 21.26
C GLU A 54 -18.27 2.56 22.36
N ASP A 55 -17.88 2.24 23.59
CA ASP A 55 -17.85 3.17 24.72
C ASP A 55 -16.92 4.37 24.46
N ARG A 56 -15.77 4.12 23.83
CA ARG A 56 -14.81 5.17 23.46
C ARG A 56 -15.39 6.12 22.41
N TYR A 57 -16.14 5.59 21.45
CA TYR A 57 -16.70 6.35 20.33
C TYR A 57 -18.08 6.94 20.63
N GLU A 58 -18.81 6.43 21.62
CA GLU A 58 -20.05 7.02 22.12
C GLU A 58 -19.81 8.41 22.72
N LYS A 59 -18.67 8.59 23.40
CA LYS A 59 -18.26 9.86 24.02
C LYS A 59 -17.78 10.91 23.01
N LYS A 60 -17.53 10.54 21.75
CA LYS A 60 -17.06 11.47 20.71
C LYS A 60 -18.24 12.22 20.09
N LYS A 61 -18.13 13.56 20.07
CA LYS A 61 -19.11 14.45 19.42
C LYS A 61 -19.01 14.41 17.89
N GLU A 62 -17.80 14.23 17.36
CA GLU A 62 -17.47 14.22 15.94
C GLU A 62 -16.59 13.01 15.58
N ASP A 63 -16.57 12.63 14.31
CA ASP A 63 -15.84 11.48 13.75
C ASP A 63 -16.06 10.15 14.50
N LYS A 64 -17.27 9.61 14.32
CA LYS A 64 -17.72 8.34 14.92
C LYS A 64 -17.21 7.09 14.21
N VAL A 65 -16.38 7.24 13.17
CA VAL A 65 -15.83 6.12 12.41
C VAL A 65 -14.42 5.82 12.93
N PRO A 66 -14.21 4.70 13.64
CA PRO A 66 -12.89 4.34 14.13
C PRO A 66 -11.93 4.04 12.98
N SER A 67 -10.65 4.36 13.18
CA SER A 67 -9.60 3.87 12.29
C SER A 67 -9.18 2.45 12.65
N VAL A 68 -8.52 1.77 11.72
CA VAL A 68 -7.88 0.47 11.99
C VAL A 68 -6.89 0.55 13.17
N GLU A 69 -6.20 1.66 13.36
CA GLU A 69 -5.28 1.83 14.48
C GLU A 69 -6.00 1.95 15.82
N ASP A 70 -7.16 2.62 15.85
CA ASP A 70 -7.97 2.71 17.06
C ASP A 70 -8.45 1.34 17.51
N VAL A 71 -8.92 0.52 16.56
CA VAL A 71 -9.32 -0.86 16.85
C VAL A 71 -8.15 -1.67 17.37
N GLN A 72 -6.98 -1.57 16.74
CA GLN A 72 -5.77 -2.27 17.20
C GLN A 72 -5.38 -1.86 18.63
N ASN A 73 -5.38 -0.56 18.92
CA ASN A 73 -5.06 -0.06 20.27
C ASN A 73 -6.08 -0.52 21.32
N ILE A 74 -7.37 -0.58 20.97
CA ILE A 74 -8.41 -1.11 21.87
C ILE A 74 -8.21 -2.61 22.12
N VAL A 75 -7.89 -3.39 21.09
CA VAL A 75 -7.62 -4.83 21.27
C VAL A 75 -6.41 -5.05 22.17
N GLU A 76 -5.34 -4.29 21.98
CA GLU A 76 -4.15 -4.33 22.84
C GLU A 76 -4.48 -3.98 24.29
N ALA A 77 -5.24 -2.89 24.52
CA ALA A 77 -5.68 -2.49 25.85
C ALA A 77 -6.57 -3.57 26.51
N THR A 78 -7.54 -4.12 25.77
CA THR A 78 -8.44 -5.17 26.25
C THR A 78 -7.66 -6.41 26.71
N LEU A 79 -6.68 -6.85 25.92
CA LEU A 79 -5.85 -8.01 26.29
C LEU A 79 -5.01 -7.75 27.55
N MET A 80 -4.54 -6.51 27.74
CA MET A 80 -3.77 -6.12 28.92
C MET A 80 -4.65 -5.99 30.16
N GLU A 81 -5.86 -5.45 30.03
CA GLU A 81 -6.85 -5.31 31.12
C GLU A 81 -7.37 -6.67 31.62
N GLU A 82 -7.38 -7.66 30.74
CA GLU A 82 -7.81 -9.03 31.04
C GLU A 82 -6.64 -9.95 31.44
N ASP A 83 -5.49 -9.38 31.83
CA ASP A 83 -4.27 -10.08 32.29
C ASP A 83 -3.64 -11.04 31.24
N PHE A 84 -3.94 -10.87 29.95
CA PHE A 84 -3.35 -11.66 28.85
C PHE A 84 -2.10 -10.99 28.26
N HIS A 85 -1.14 -10.67 29.11
CA HIS A 85 0.05 -9.88 28.75
C HIS A 85 0.91 -10.50 27.63
N ASP A 86 1.10 -11.82 27.64
CA ASP A 86 1.92 -12.50 26.66
C ASP A 86 1.22 -12.60 25.28
N VAL A 87 -0.10 -12.73 25.28
CA VAL A 87 -0.93 -12.63 24.08
C VAL A 87 -0.91 -11.22 23.52
N ALA A 88 -1.03 -10.19 24.38
CA ALA A 88 -0.93 -8.79 23.96
C ALA A 88 0.43 -8.51 23.31
N LYS A 89 1.52 -9.02 23.90
CA LYS A 89 2.87 -8.92 23.31
C LYS A 89 2.95 -9.60 21.94
N SER A 90 2.42 -10.82 21.82
CA SER A 90 2.35 -11.54 20.55
C SER A 90 1.56 -10.74 19.49
N TYR A 91 0.43 -10.17 19.88
CA TYR A 91 -0.39 -9.31 19.02
C TYR A 91 0.39 -8.09 18.51
N ILE A 92 1.12 -7.40 19.39
CA ILE A 92 1.93 -6.23 19.05
C ILE A 92 3.04 -6.59 18.06
N ILE A 93 3.71 -7.73 18.26
CA ILE A 93 4.76 -8.22 17.34
C ILE A 93 4.14 -8.52 15.97
N TYR A 94 3.04 -9.29 15.94
CA TYR A 94 2.31 -9.60 14.72
C TYR A 94 1.90 -8.32 13.96
N ARG A 95 1.36 -7.31 14.67
CA ARG A 95 0.98 -6.00 14.11
C ARG A 95 2.20 -5.32 13.48
N TYR A 96 3.33 -5.27 14.18
CA TYR A 96 4.58 -4.65 13.72
C TYR A 96 5.12 -5.33 12.45
N GLU A 97 5.18 -6.65 12.43
CA GLU A 97 5.63 -7.42 11.26
C GLU A 97 4.74 -7.16 10.04
N HIS A 98 3.41 -7.15 10.23
CA HIS A 98 2.48 -6.82 9.16
C HIS A 98 2.63 -5.37 8.67
N GLN A 99 3.00 -4.41 9.53
CA GLN A 99 3.31 -3.06 9.09
C GLN A 99 4.56 -3.05 8.20
N LYS A 100 5.61 -3.77 8.61
CA LYS A 100 6.87 -3.89 7.87
C LYS A 100 6.67 -4.53 6.51
N GLU A 101 5.89 -5.62 6.43
CA GLU A 101 5.55 -6.27 5.17
C GLU A 101 4.77 -5.34 4.23
N ARG A 102 3.80 -4.58 4.75
CA ARG A 102 3.07 -3.59 3.96
C ARG A 102 3.98 -2.49 3.44
N LYS A 103 4.91 -2.00 4.26
CA LYS A 103 5.92 -1.01 3.83
C LYS A 103 6.78 -1.56 2.70
N LYS A 104 7.30 -2.78 2.86
CA LYS A 104 8.07 -3.47 1.83
C LYS A 104 7.28 -3.67 0.53
N LYS A 105 6.01 -4.07 0.60
CA LYS A 105 5.13 -4.20 -0.57
C LYS A 105 4.90 -2.85 -1.26
N LYS A 106 4.71 -1.76 -0.51
CA LYS A 106 4.57 -0.40 -1.08
C LYS A 106 5.87 0.04 -1.76
N GLU A 107 7.01 -0.18 -1.13
CA GLU A 107 8.33 0.11 -1.72
C GLU A 107 8.58 -0.71 -2.99
N GLN A 108 8.23 -2.01 -2.98
CA GLN A 108 8.32 -2.87 -4.16
C GLN A 108 7.35 -2.44 -5.27
N ALA A 109 6.13 -2.03 -4.93
CA ALA A 109 5.18 -1.51 -5.91
C ALA A 109 5.67 -0.20 -6.52
N ALA A 110 6.20 0.72 -5.72
CA ALA A 110 6.81 1.96 -6.20
C ALA A 110 8.01 1.68 -7.12
N LYS A 111 8.89 0.74 -6.73
CA LYS A 111 10.01 0.29 -7.57
C LYS A 111 9.53 -0.36 -8.86
N LYS A 112 8.49 -1.21 -8.84
CA LYS A 112 7.92 -1.78 -10.06
C LYS A 112 7.34 -0.72 -10.99
N VAL A 113 6.75 0.35 -10.48
CA VAL A 113 6.30 1.48 -11.32
C VAL A 113 7.50 2.21 -11.94
N GLU A 114 8.62 2.33 -11.21
CA GLU A 114 9.88 2.85 -11.75
C GLU A 114 10.57 1.90 -12.75
N GLU A 115 10.50 0.58 -12.52
CA GLU A 115 11.25 -0.48 -13.21
C GLU A 115 10.49 -1.10 -14.40
N GLU A 116 9.15 -1.23 -14.37
CA GLU A 116 8.39 -1.89 -15.45
C GLU A 116 8.41 -1.07 -16.75
N GLY A 117 8.79 0.19 -16.68
CA GLY A 117 8.96 1.08 -17.83
C GLY A 117 7.65 1.35 -18.57
N ILE A 118 7.65 2.40 -19.38
CA ILE A 118 6.49 2.71 -20.23
C ILE A 118 6.33 1.59 -21.27
N LYS A 119 5.14 1.00 -21.42
CA LYS A 119 4.89 0.03 -22.51
C LYS A 119 4.54 0.77 -23.81
N VAL A 120 5.30 0.51 -24.85
CA VAL A 120 5.12 1.08 -26.19
C VAL A 120 4.41 0.08 -27.09
N THR A 121 3.41 0.55 -27.81
CA THR A 121 2.72 -0.23 -28.84
C THR A 121 3.48 -0.12 -30.16
N LYS A 122 4.02 -1.24 -30.66
CA LYS A 122 4.68 -1.31 -31.98
C LYS A 122 3.65 -1.21 -33.10
N ARG A 123 4.11 -0.92 -34.32
CA ARG A 123 3.28 -0.95 -35.55
C ARG A 123 2.59 -2.30 -35.78
N SER A 124 3.19 -3.39 -35.28
CA SER A 124 2.62 -4.73 -35.31
C SER A 124 1.53 -5.00 -34.26
N GLY A 125 1.19 -4.01 -33.42
CA GLY A 125 0.28 -4.17 -32.27
C GLY A 125 0.91 -4.83 -31.04
N LYS A 126 2.15 -5.36 -31.15
CA LYS A 126 2.88 -5.93 -30.01
C LYS A 126 3.26 -4.83 -29.00
N LYS A 127 3.02 -5.10 -27.72
CA LYS A 127 3.49 -4.24 -26.62
C LYS A 127 4.90 -4.65 -26.22
N GLU A 128 5.80 -3.68 -26.12
CA GLU A 128 7.19 -3.86 -25.68
C GLU A 128 7.53 -2.79 -24.64
N SER A 129 8.35 -3.12 -23.64
CA SER A 129 8.86 -2.11 -22.71
C SER A 129 9.72 -1.09 -23.44
N PHE A 130 9.50 0.18 -23.13
CA PHE A 130 10.33 1.28 -23.60
C PHE A 130 11.76 1.10 -23.09
N SER A 131 12.72 1.29 -23.99
CA SER A 131 14.15 1.20 -23.66
C SER A 131 14.77 2.58 -23.85
N GLU A 132 15.14 3.20 -22.73
CA GLU A 132 15.92 4.45 -22.73
C GLU A 132 17.24 4.29 -23.49
N GLU A 133 17.84 3.10 -23.47
CA GLU A 133 19.08 2.81 -24.18
C GLU A 133 18.89 2.89 -25.71
N LYS A 134 17.76 2.36 -26.22
CA LYS A 134 17.39 2.50 -27.64
C LYS A 134 17.15 3.97 -28.01
N LEU A 135 16.46 4.72 -27.15
CA LEU A 135 16.23 6.16 -27.37
C LEU A 135 17.56 6.93 -27.39
N ARG A 136 18.42 6.71 -26.38
CA ARG A 136 19.74 7.33 -26.26
C ARG A 136 20.60 7.04 -27.48
N THR A 137 20.61 5.80 -27.96
CA THR A 137 21.35 5.41 -29.17
C THR A 137 20.81 6.14 -30.40
N SER A 138 19.48 6.25 -30.52
CA SER A 138 18.85 7.00 -31.61
C SER A 138 19.22 8.48 -31.58
N ILE A 139 19.10 9.13 -30.42
CA ILE A 139 19.45 10.55 -30.26
C ILE A 139 20.93 10.77 -30.56
N LYS A 140 21.84 9.93 -30.06
CA LYS A 140 23.28 10.04 -30.35
C LYS A 140 23.60 9.97 -31.84
N LYS A 141 22.92 9.09 -32.59
CA LYS A 141 23.08 8.98 -34.05
C LYS A 141 22.63 10.26 -34.77
N PHE A 142 21.54 10.88 -34.34
CA PHE A 142 21.05 12.12 -34.95
C PHE A 142 21.82 13.36 -34.49
N ALA A 143 22.40 13.32 -33.29
CA ALA A 143 23.24 14.38 -32.73
C ALA A 143 24.68 14.36 -33.28
N GLU A 144 25.03 13.39 -34.12
CA GLU A 144 26.36 13.28 -34.71
C GLU A 144 26.65 14.49 -35.61
N GLY A 145 27.74 15.21 -35.32
CA GLY A 145 28.12 16.44 -36.04
C GLY A 145 27.46 17.73 -35.53
N LEU A 146 26.69 17.67 -34.44
CA LEU A 146 26.12 18.85 -33.77
C LEU A 146 26.85 19.12 -32.46
N GLU A 147 27.19 20.39 -32.21
CA GLU A 147 27.82 20.83 -30.96
C GLU A 147 26.77 21.16 -29.89
N ASN A 148 27.12 20.98 -28.61
CA ASN A 148 26.32 21.36 -27.43
C ASN A 148 24.99 20.62 -27.21
N ILE A 149 24.85 19.36 -27.64
CA ILE A 149 23.66 18.55 -27.34
C ILE A 149 23.83 17.76 -26.03
N ASP A 150 23.00 18.05 -25.03
CA ASP A 150 22.88 17.25 -23.82
C ASP A 150 21.88 16.09 -24.04
N VAL A 151 22.43 14.96 -24.48
CA VAL A 151 21.66 13.74 -24.76
C VAL A 151 20.91 13.23 -23.52
N GLU A 152 21.49 13.33 -22.32
CA GLU A 152 20.84 12.83 -21.11
C GLU A 152 19.65 13.71 -20.72
N ARG A 153 19.76 15.03 -20.90
CA ARG A 153 18.63 15.95 -20.72
C ARG A 153 17.50 15.66 -21.69
N LEU A 154 17.80 15.44 -22.97
CA LEU A 154 16.79 15.11 -23.99
C LEU A 154 16.09 13.78 -23.69
N VAL A 155 16.84 12.74 -23.28
CA VAL A 155 16.24 11.45 -22.89
C VAL A 155 15.28 11.61 -21.71
N LYS A 156 15.65 12.41 -20.70
CA LYS A 156 14.78 12.70 -19.55
C LYS A 156 13.52 13.47 -19.93
N GLN A 157 13.64 14.50 -20.77
CA GLN A 157 12.50 15.28 -21.24
C GLN A 157 11.56 14.42 -22.08
N CYS A 158 12.11 13.63 -23.02
CA CYS A 158 11.31 12.70 -23.80
C CYS A 158 10.55 11.72 -22.92
N ARG A 159 11.22 11.11 -21.93
CA ARG A 159 10.57 10.19 -20.98
C ARG A 159 9.39 10.82 -20.24
N ALA A 160 9.47 12.12 -19.90
CA ALA A 160 8.39 12.82 -19.20
C ALA A 160 7.13 13.00 -20.07
N GLU A 161 7.29 13.07 -21.40
CA GLU A 161 6.19 13.19 -22.36
C GLU A 161 5.55 11.84 -22.73
N LEU A 162 6.21 10.72 -22.38
CA LEU A 162 5.72 9.39 -22.69
C LEU A 162 4.66 8.93 -21.67
N TYR A 163 3.58 8.35 -22.18
CA TYR A 163 2.51 7.71 -21.39
C TYR A 163 2.34 6.24 -21.76
N GLU A 164 1.66 5.48 -20.89
CA GLU A 164 1.44 4.05 -21.11
C GLU A 164 0.61 3.80 -22.38
N GLY A 165 1.10 2.90 -23.25
CA GLY A 165 0.41 2.51 -24.48
C GLY A 165 0.68 3.41 -25.68
N ILE A 166 1.52 4.44 -25.53
CA ILE A 166 1.97 5.30 -26.64
C ILE A 166 2.46 4.45 -27.82
N LYS A 167 2.11 4.85 -29.04
CA LYS A 167 2.58 4.13 -30.21
C LYS A 167 3.99 4.57 -30.56
N THR A 168 4.74 3.70 -31.24
CA THR A 168 6.10 4.03 -31.67
C THR A 168 6.14 5.25 -32.61
N GLU A 169 5.09 5.51 -33.38
CA GLU A 169 4.94 6.69 -34.24
C GLU A 169 4.85 8.00 -33.43
N ASP A 170 4.05 8.00 -32.36
CA ASP A 170 3.85 9.19 -31.50
C ASP A 170 5.12 9.54 -30.70
N ILE A 171 6.01 8.57 -30.42
CA ILE A 171 7.29 8.82 -29.75
C ILE A 171 8.20 9.73 -30.59
N GLN A 172 8.13 9.62 -31.93
CA GLN A 172 8.92 10.48 -32.81
C GLN A 172 8.43 11.94 -32.75
N GLU A 173 7.12 12.15 -32.60
CA GLU A 173 6.56 13.49 -32.41
C GLU A 173 6.97 14.10 -31.07
N ALA A 174 6.95 13.30 -29.99
CA ALA A 174 7.43 13.71 -28.68
C ALA A 174 8.92 14.12 -28.71
N LEU A 175 9.75 13.38 -29.46
CA LEU A 175 11.15 13.74 -29.73
C LEU A 175 11.27 15.12 -30.39
N VAL A 176 10.48 15.39 -31.44
CA VAL A 176 10.50 16.68 -32.13
C VAL A 176 10.11 17.83 -31.19
N LEU A 177 9.13 17.61 -30.32
CA LEU A 177 8.67 18.61 -29.35
C LEU A 177 9.74 18.99 -28.33
N VAL A 178 10.53 18.03 -27.83
CA VAL A 178 11.57 18.30 -26.82
C VAL A 178 12.87 18.85 -27.42
N THR A 179 13.04 18.77 -28.75
CA THR A 179 14.22 19.30 -29.46
C THR A 179 14.04 20.69 -30.06
N ARG A 180 12.85 21.29 -29.93
CA ARG A 180 12.59 22.69 -30.30
C ARG A 180 13.07 23.65 -29.22
#